data_AF-A0A7J5HE16-F1
#
_entry.id   AF-A0A7J5HE16-F1
#
_cell.length_a   1.000
_cell.length_b   1.000
_cell.length_c   1.000
_cell.angle_alpha   90.00
_cell.angle_beta   90.00
_cell.angle_gamma   90.00
#
_symmetry.space_group_name_H-M   'P 1'
#
loop_
_entity.id
_entity.type
_entity.pdbx_description
1 polymer ?
#
loop_
_entity_poly.entity_id
_entity_poly.type
_entity_poly.pdbx_seq_one_letter_code
_entity_poly.pdbx_strand_id
1 'polypeptide(L)'
;MKFTEWIRHRIVGRFREPDHRELQEIAQKAKRLAGVYNHGELAKLIREYSHSEKAIEQIALLIAKSEPFDSPISTMNKESVDMMDVLTDTPFMAKHGSQLTDIPPWEATSVHGLFAMYTIMRDWGCTKYPMNRIERPPHSEVISAIRILDFQRKSRDVSELCELASYSMVPSTYVKLRYGIEDKCSTYEWLESYLMDRDDCCIEPDVRMNIPRIEAEMCAAAEKAVENIPGVRLPDFYLEGLDRELDKLGRIAVSPDASNDLINVQPDFLVKYGIDKTAAPEEQSRQAQKAYKELDNRLVRVTSRRPYADEFFASLRHGKEKVAEVDRPRPVHKPILRNPPSKGRKMGL
;
A
#
# COMPACT_ATOMS: atom_id res chain seq x y z
N MET A 1 -59.71 -17.18 15.06
CA MET A 1 -58.85 -16.50 14.08
C MET A 1 -58.83 -17.31 12.80
N LYS A 2 -59.17 -16.72 11.65
CA LYS A 2 -59.22 -17.48 10.37
C LYS A 2 -57.81 -17.79 9.89
N PHE A 3 -57.59 -18.96 9.28
CA PHE A 3 -56.29 -19.41 8.76
C PHE A 3 -55.62 -18.37 7.85
N THR A 4 -56.43 -17.64 7.08
CA THR A 4 -55.99 -16.53 6.21
C THR A 4 -55.50 -15.29 6.98
N GLU A 5 -56.09 -14.97 8.13
CA GLU A 5 -55.61 -13.90 9.01
C GLU A 5 -54.30 -14.30 9.71
N TRP A 6 -54.16 -15.57 10.10
CA TRP A 6 -52.91 -16.10 10.67
C TRP A 6 -51.74 -16.06 9.67
N ILE A 7 -51.99 -16.45 8.42
CA ILE A 7 -50.99 -16.33 7.33
C ILE A 7 -50.65 -14.86 7.09
N ARG A 8 -51.65 -13.98 7.00
CA ARG A 8 -51.42 -12.55 6.79
C ARG A 8 -50.65 -11.91 7.94
N HIS A 9 -50.95 -12.24 9.20
CA HIS A 9 -50.20 -11.77 10.37
C HIS A 9 -48.76 -12.31 10.42
N ARG A 10 -48.55 -13.55 9.98
CA ARG A 10 -47.24 -14.21 9.96
C ARG A 10 -46.36 -13.72 8.80
N ILE A 11 -46.97 -13.32 7.67
CA ILE A 11 -46.29 -12.67 6.54
C ILE A 11 -45.97 -11.21 6.88
N VAL A 12 -46.96 -10.43 7.35
CA VAL A 12 -46.77 -9.01 7.73
C VAL A 12 -45.77 -8.86 8.89
N GLY A 13 -45.73 -9.80 9.83
CA GLY A 13 -44.74 -9.80 10.91
C GLY A 13 -43.33 -10.21 10.48
N ARG A 14 -43.17 -11.07 9.46
CA ARG A 14 -41.85 -11.50 8.97
C ARG A 14 -41.15 -10.47 8.10
N PHE A 15 -41.90 -9.63 7.41
CA PHE A 15 -41.37 -8.64 6.47
C PHE A 15 -41.49 -7.20 7.00
N ARG A 16 -41.68 -7.03 8.31
CA ARG A 16 -41.63 -5.72 8.95
C ARG A 16 -40.18 -5.23 8.94
N GLU A 17 -40.01 -3.95 8.64
CA GLU A 17 -38.72 -3.26 8.82
C GLU A 17 -38.29 -3.32 10.30
N PRO A 18 -37.06 -3.78 10.58
CA PRO A 18 -36.53 -3.82 11.94
C PRO A 18 -36.54 -2.43 12.58
N ASP A 19 -36.88 -2.37 13.86
CA ASP A 19 -36.80 -1.13 14.61
C ASP A 19 -35.34 -0.76 14.96
N HIS A 20 -35.14 0.39 15.60
CA HIS A 20 -33.79 0.88 15.90
C HIS A 20 -33.00 -0.08 16.80
N ARG A 21 -33.66 -0.74 17.77
CA ARG A 21 -33.00 -1.65 18.68
C ARG A 21 -32.63 -2.95 17.97
N GLU A 22 -33.56 -3.48 17.16
CA GLU A 22 -33.31 -4.66 16.33
C GLU A 22 -32.15 -4.42 15.35
N LEU A 23 -32.10 -3.24 14.69
CA LEU A 23 -30.97 -2.87 13.83
C LEU A 23 -29.64 -2.84 14.59
N GLN A 24 -29.61 -2.34 15.82
CA GLN A 24 -28.38 -2.38 16.63
C GLN A 24 -27.95 -3.81 16.96
N GLU A 25 -28.88 -4.69 17.29
CA GLU A 25 -28.61 -6.10 17.58
C GLU A 25 -28.10 -6.83 16.33
N ILE A 26 -28.70 -6.57 15.16
CA ILE A 26 -28.25 -7.06 13.85
C ILE A 26 -26.84 -6.56 13.55
N ALA A 27 -26.57 -5.26 13.70
CA ALA A 27 -25.24 -4.68 13.48
C ALA A 27 -24.17 -5.30 14.40
N GLN A 28 -24.49 -5.50 15.67
CA GLN A 28 -23.55 -6.16 16.60
C GLN A 28 -23.28 -7.61 16.18
N LYS A 29 -24.31 -8.35 15.77
CA LYS A 29 -24.16 -9.72 15.27
C LYS A 29 -23.31 -9.75 14.00
N ALA A 30 -23.63 -8.91 13.02
CA ALA A 30 -22.88 -8.79 11.77
C ALA A 30 -21.42 -8.41 12.02
N LYS A 31 -21.15 -7.44 12.91
CA LYS A 31 -19.78 -7.04 13.27
C LYS A 31 -18.97 -8.19 13.86
N ARG A 32 -19.57 -8.99 14.77
CA ARG A 32 -18.90 -10.16 15.35
C ARG A 32 -18.58 -11.21 14.29
N LEU A 33 -19.54 -11.51 13.41
CA LEU A 33 -19.36 -12.50 12.35
C LEU A 33 -18.33 -12.05 11.30
N ALA A 34 -18.36 -10.77 10.91
CA ALA A 34 -17.42 -10.17 9.97
C ALA A 34 -15.99 -10.15 10.54
N GLY A 35 -15.83 -9.86 11.83
CA GLY A 35 -14.51 -9.83 12.50
C GLY A 35 -13.81 -11.20 12.61
N VAL A 36 -14.54 -12.31 12.43
CA VAL A 36 -13.98 -13.67 12.38
C VAL A 36 -14.17 -14.34 11.01
N TYR A 37 -14.53 -13.55 9.99
CA TYR A 37 -14.74 -14.00 8.61
C TYR A 37 -15.69 -15.21 8.48
N ASN A 38 -16.74 -15.26 9.30
CA ASN A 38 -17.73 -16.33 9.23
C ASN A 38 -18.73 -16.09 8.08
N HIS A 39 -18.29 -16.36 6.85
CA HIS A 39 -19.05 -16.12 5.63
C HIS A 39 -20.38 -16.90 5.60
N GLY A 40 -20.39 -18.14 6.09
CA GLY A 40 -21.60 -18.97 6.12
C GLY A 40 -22.72 -18.37 6.99
N GLU A 41 -22.40 -17.91 8.20
CA GLU A 41 -23.39 -17.26 9.07
C GLU A 41 -23.76 -15.85 8.59
N LEU A 42 -22.84 -15.12 7.95
CA LEU A 42 -23.16 -13.85 7.28
C LEU A 42 -24.15 -14.06 6.14
N ALA A 43 -23.96 -15.08 5.30
CA ALA A 43 -24.88 -15.41 4.22
C ALA A 43 -26.28 -15.75 4.75
N LYS A 44 -26.38 -16.49 5.88
CA LYS A 44 -27.66 -16.74 6.55
C LYS A 44 -28.31 -15.45 7.06
N LEU A 45 -27.52 -14.55 7.65
CA LEU A 45 -28.00 -13.28 8.16
C LEU A 45 -28.53 -12.37 7.04
N ILE A 46 -27.82 -12.32 5.91
CA ILE A 46 -28.26 -11.55 4.72
C ILE A 46 -29.59 -12.12 4.20
N ARG A 47 -29.75 -13.45 4.13
CA ARG A 47 -31.03 -14.07 3.74
C ARG A 47 -32.17 -13.73 4.70
N GLU A 48 -31.89 -13.79 6.01
CA GLU A 48 -32.85 -13.52 7.09
C GLU A 48 -33.42 -12.09 6.99
N TYR A 49 -32.59 -11.11 6.62
CA TYR A 49 -32.96 -9.70 6.54
C TYR A 49 -33.04 -9.16 5.10
N SER A 50 -33.13 -10.04 4.09
CA SER A 50 -33.16 -9.69 2.66
C SER A 50 -34.29 -8.73 2.27
N HIS A 51 -35.35 -8.65 3.07
CA HIS A 51 -36.47 -7.73 2.89
C HIS A 51 -36.23 -6.31 3.40
N SER A 52 -35.23 -6.08 4.25
CA SER A 52 -34.95 -4.78 4.87
C SER A 52 -33.72 -4.14 4.23
N GLU A 53 -33.92 -3.09 3.45
CA GLU A 53 -32.83 -2.34 2.80
C GLU A 53 -31.84 -1.82 3.85
N LYS A 54 -32.34 -1.31 4.98
CA LYS A 54 -31.52 -0.77 6.08
C LYS A 54 -30.67 -1.82 6.78
N ALA A 55 -31.25 -3.00 7.04
CA ALA A 55 -30.51 -4.08 7.67
C ALA A 55 -29.40 -4.59 6.74
N ILE A 56 -29.71 -4.79 5.45
CA ILE A 56 -28.71 -5.22 4.46
C ILE A 56 -27.61 -4.18 4.31
N GLU A 57 -27.94 -2.90 4.24
CA GLU A 57 -26.94 -1.83 4.18
C GLU A 57 -25.97 -1.90 5.37
N GLN A 58 -26.47 -2.04 6.60
CA GLN A 58 -25.62 -2.15 7.79
C GLN A 58 -24.75 -3.40 7.80
N ILE A 59 -25.32 -4.55 7.40
CA ILE A 59 -24.57 -5.81 7.31
C ILE A 59 -23.46 -5.66 6.26
N ALA A 60 -23.78 -5.18 5.06
CA ALA A 60 -22.85 -5.02 3.95
C ALA A 60 -21.69 -4.06 4.29
N LEU A 61 -21.99 -2.93 4.94
CA LEU A 61 -20.97 -1.97 5.38
C LEU A 61 -20.04 -2.57 6.44
N LEU A 62 -20.56 -3.40 7.35
CA LEU A 62 -19.74 -4.07 8.35
C LEU A 62 -18.85 -5.16 7.75
N ILE A 63 -19.33 -5.89 6.74
CA ILE A 63 -18.52 -6.83 5.96
C ILE A 63 -17.43 -6.06 5.20
N ALA A 64 -17.79 -4.97 4.50
CA ALA A 64 -16.82 -4.16 3.78
C ALA A 64 -15.72 -3.62 4.70
N LYS A 65 -16.10 -3.16 5.90
CA LYS A 65 -15.17 -2.65 6.91
C LYS A 65 -14.24 -3.72 7.49
N SER A 66 -14.63 -4.99 7.51
CA SER A 66 -13.75 -6.07 7.99
C SER A 66 -12.70 -6.46 6.96
N GLU A 67 -12.78 -5.97 5.71
CA GLU A 67 -11.84 -6.26 4.62
C GLU A 67 -11.58 -7.78 4.46
N PRO A 68 -12.62 -8.61 4.29
CA PRO A 68 -12.53 -10.08 4.39
C PRO A 68 -11.73 -10.75 3.27
N PHE A 69 -11.39 -10.01 2.21
CA PHE A 69 -10.75 -10.54 1.02
C PHE A 69 -9.32 -10.00 0.90
N ASP A 70 -8.47 -10.45 1.82
CA ASP A 70 -7.07 -10.02 1.93
C ASP A 70 -6.10 -10.82 1.04
N SER A 71 -6.58 -11.87 0.39
CA SER A 71 -5.77 -12.82 -0.36
C SER A 71 -6.62 -13.56 -1.41
N PRO A 72 -6.02 -14.04 -2.52
CA PRO A 72 -6.76 -14.79 -3.53
C PRO A 72 -7.47 -16.04 -2.98
N ILE A 73 -6.92 -16.69 -1.95
CA ILE A 73 -7.51 -17.91 -1.38
C ILE A 73 -8.80 -17.64 -0.58
N SER A 74 -8.94 -16.44 0.01
CA SER A 74 -10.13 -16.03 0.76
C SER A 74 -11.40 -16.00 -0.09
N THR A 75 -11.27 -15.76 -1.40
CA THR A 75 -12.40 -15.74 -2.35
C THR A 75 -12.75 -17.12 -2.91
N MET A 76 -12.02 -18.17 -2.52
CA MET A 76 -12.15 -19.50 -3.13
C MET A 76 -13.00 -20.48 -2.33
N ASN A 77 -13.29 -20.18 -1.06
CA ASN A 77 -14.11 -21.06 -0.26
C ASN A 77 -15.59 -20.91 -0.63
N LYS A 78 -16.34 -22.01 -0.52
CA LYS A 78 -17.76 -22.05 -0.93
C LYS A 78 -18.63 -21.05 -0.17
N GLU A 79 -18.30 -20.79 1.09
CA GLU A 79 -19.08 -19.90 1.96
C GLU A 79 -18.90 -18.44 1.59
N SER A 80 -17.70 -18.01 1.18
CA SER A 80 -17.45 -16.64 0.69
C SER A 80 -18.13 -16.39 -0.64
N VAL A 81 -18.12 -17.38 -1.54
CA VAL A 81 -18.90 -17.33 -2.79
C VAL A 81 -20.40 -17.19 -2.48
N ASP A 82 -20.95 -18.05 -1.62
CA ASP A 82 -22.37 -18.00 -1.24
C ASP A 82 -22.75 -16.65 -0.59
N MET A 83 -21.91 -16.12 0.28
CA MET A 83 -22.12 -14.82 0.92
C MET A 83 -22.18 -13.69 -0.11
N MET A 84 -21.27 -13.68 -1.09
CA MET A 84 -21.23 -12.65 -2.12
C MET A 84 -22.41 -12.78 -3.09
N ASP A 85 -22.77 -14.00 -3.51
CA ASP A 85 -23.91 -14.26 -4.39
C ASP A 85 -25.22 -13.77 -3.74
N VAL A 86 -25.45 -14.17 -2.48
CA VAL A 86 -26.64 -13.74 -1.73
C VAL A 86 -26.69 -12.23 -1.53
N LEU A 87 -25.53 -11.58 -1.29
CA LEU A 87 -25.46 -10.13 -1.14
C LEU A 87 -25.80 -9.42 -2.47
N THR A 88 -25.29 -9.95 -3.58
CA THR A 88 -25.55 -9.45 -4.95
C THR A 88 -27.06 -9.43 -5.26
N ASP A 89 -27.77 -10.48 -4.85
CA ASP A 89 -29.20 -10.67 -5.13
C ASP A 89 -30.14 -9.89 -4.18
N THR A 90 -29.61 -9.03 -3.31
CA THR A 90 -30.44 -8.24 -2.40
C THR A 90 -31.13 -7.06 -3.10
N PRO A 91 -32.34 -6.66 -2.64
CA PRO A 91 -33.00 -5.43 -3.14
C PRO A 91 -32.16 -4.16 -2.96
N PHE A 92 -31.31 -4.13 -1.93
CA PHE A 92 -30.33 -3.08 -1.73
C PHE A 92 -29.37 -3.00 -2.93
N MET A 93 -28.70 -4.11 -3.29
CA MET A 93 -27.78 -4.11 -4.43
C MET A 93 -28.50 -3.89 -5.77
N ALA A 94 -29.75 -4.35 -5.92
CA ALA A 94 -30.56 -4.05 -7.10
C ALA A 94 -30.82 -2.55 -7.30
N LYS A 95 -30.92 -1.78 -6.21
CA LYS A 95 -31.17 -0.33 -6.25
C LYS A 95 -29.89 0.51 -6.35
N HIS A 96 -28.83 0.08 -5.65
CA HIS A 96 -27.55 0.79 -5.60
C HIS A 96 -26.56 0.37 -6.69
N GLY A 97 -26.87 -0.71 -7.42
CA GLY A 97 -26.14 -1.22 -8.57
C GLY A 97 -25.31 -2.46 -8.22
N SER A 98 -25.59 -3.57 -8.91
CA SER A 98 -24.95 -4.87 -8.67
C SER A 98 -23.76 -5.16 -9.58
N GLN A 99 -23.60 -4.42 -10.69
CA GLN A 99 -22.50 -4.58 -11.64
C GLN A 99 -21.51 -3.42 -11.49
N LEU A 100 -20.22 -3.73 -11.33
CA LEU A 100 -19.20 -2.69 -11.18
C LEU A 100 -19.01 -1.88 -12.46
N THR A 101 -19.35 -2.44 -13.63
CA THR A 101 -19.29 -1.72 -14.91
C THR A 101 -20.17 -0.49 -14.96
N ASP A 102 -21.26 -0.48 -14.19
CA ASP A 102 -22.26 0.59 -14.20
C ASP A 102 -21.95 1.68 -13.16
N ILE A 103 -20.94 1.47 -12.31
CA ILE A 103 -20.62 2.34 -11.17
C ILE A 103 -19.39 3.18 -11.47
N PRO A 104 -19.52 4.52 -11.57
CA PRO A 104 -18.35 5.37 -11.70
C PRO A 104 -17.55 5.41 -10.38
N PRO A 105 -16.21 5.51 -10.42
CA PRO A 105 -15.39 5.42 -9.21
C PRO A 105 -15.71 6.44 -8.10
N TRP A 106 -16.19 7.64 -8.45
CA TRP A 106 -16.54 8.69 -7.48
C TRP A 106 -17.90 8.48 -6.80
N GLU A 107 -18.75 7.59 -7.30
CA GLU A 107 -20.03 7.18 -6.67
C GLU A 107 -19.92 5.84 -5.94
N ALA A 108 -18.83 5.10 -6.18
CA ALA A 108 -18.59 3.81 -5.55
C ALA A 108 -18.51 3.94 -4.02
N THR A 109 -19.46 3.30 -3.33
CA THR A 109 -19.47 3.15 -1.86
C THR A 109 -18.46 2.10 -1.38
N SER A 110 -18.29 1.97 -0.05
CA SER A 110 -17.46 0.91 0.53
C SER A 110 -17.95 -0.50 0.20
N VAL A 111 -19.26 -0.68 -0.04
CA VAL A 111 -19.81 -1.97 -0.49
C VAL A 111 -19.33 -2.27 -1.91
N HIS A 112 -19.34 -1.29 -2.82
CA HIS A 112 -18.73 -1.46 -4.14
C HIS A 112 -17.22 -1.76 -4.06
N GLY A 113 -16.52 -1.17 -3.08
CA GLY A 113 -15.12 -1.50 -2.79
C GLY A 113 -14.92 -2.97 -2.35
N LEU A 114 -15.82 -3.51 -1.52
CA LEU A 114 -15.84 -4.93 -1.15
C LEU A 114 -16.00 -5.83 -2.38
N PHE A 115 -16.96 -5.51 -3.25
CA PHE A 115 -17.19 -6.24 -4.50
C PHE A 115 -15.97 -6.14 -5.44
N ALA A 116 -15.38 -4.95 -5.59
CA ALA A 116 -14.20 -4.76 -6.41
C ALA A 116 -13.01 -5.59 -5.89
N MET A 117 -12.78 -5.61 -4.57
CA MET A 117 -11.72 -6.42 -3.97
C MET A 117 -11.97 -7.91 -4.18
N TYR A 118 -13.20 -8.37 -3.94
CA TYR A 118 -13.60 -9.76 -4.21
C TYR A 118 -13.35 -10.15 -5.66
N THR A 119 -13.79 -9.32 -6.61
CA THR A 119 -13.63 -9.56 -8.06
C THR A 119 -12.17 -9.69 -8.46
N ILE A 120 -11.30 -8.78 -8.02
CA ILE A 120 -9.87 -8.84 -8.37
C ILE A 120 -9.19 -10.04 -7.72
N MET A 121 -9.41 -10.26 -6.41
CA MET A 121 -8.80 -11.38 -5.70
C MET A 121 -9.23 -12.72 -6.29
N ARG A 122 -10.49 -12.82 -6.74
CA ARG A 122 -11.01 -14.01 -7.42
C ARG A 122 -10.37 -14.21 -8.80
N ASP A 123 -10.20 -13.16 -9.60
CA ASP A 123 -9.50 -13.27 -10.90
C ASP A 123 -8.04 -13.71 -10.74
N TRP A 124 -7.32 -13.12 -9.78
CA TRP A 124 -5.96 -13.55 -9.42
C TRP A 124 -5.94 -14.98 -8.88
N GLY A 125 -6.94 -15.37 -8.08
CA GLY A 125 -7.10 -16.73 -7.58
C GLY A 125 -7.27 -17.76 -8.70
N CYS A 126 -8.05 -17.44 -9.73
CA CYS A 126 -8.20 -18.29 -10.91
C CYS A 126 -6.90 -18.47 -11.70
N THR A 127 -5.97 -17.50 -11.62
CA THR A 127 -4.66 -17.59 -12.28
C THR A 127 -3.66 -18.37 -11.44
N LYS A 128 -3.64 -18.15 -10.12
CA LYS A 128 -2.72 -18.82 -9.19
C LYS A 128 -3.10 -20.27 -8.90
N TYR A 129 -4.39 -20.58 -8.86
CA TYR A 129 -4.92 -21.88 -8.47
C TYR A 129 -5.88 -22.44 -9.53
N PRO A 130 -5.36 -22.78 -10.73
CA PRO A 130 -6.19 -23.18 -11.87
C PRO A 130 -7.01 -24.46 -11.62
N MET A 131 -6.59 -25.30 -10.68
CA MET A 131 -7.27 -26.57 -10.36
C MET A 131 -8.56 -26.41 -9.55
N ASN A 132 -8.81 -25.25 -8.95
CA ASN A 132 -9.95 -25.06 -8.03
C ASN A 132 -11.32 -24.91 -8.73
N ARG A 133 -11.38 -24.96 -10.08
CA ARG A 133 -12.61 -24.94 -10.90
C ARG A 133 -13.59 -23.80 -10.58
N ILE A 134 -13.09 -22.68 -10.04
CA ILE A 134 -13.92 -21.50 -9.77
C ILE A 134 -14.07 -20.70 -11.05
N GLU A 135 -15.29 -20.23 -11.31
CA GLU A 135 -15.59 -19.38 -12.46
C GLU A 135 -14.85 -18.04 -12.33
N ARG A 136 -14.13 -17.69 -13.40
CA ARG A 136 -13.38 -16.44 -13.51
C ARG A 136 -14.35 -15.28 -13.70
N PRO A 137 -14.20 -14.16 -12.98
CA PRO A 137 -15.04 -12.98 -13.19
C PRO A 137 -14.95 -12.45 -14.64
N PRO A 138 -16.01 -11.80 -15.15
CA PRO A 138 -15.98 -11.15 -16.45
C PRO A 138 -14.87 -10.10 -16.54
N HIS A 139 -14.20 -10.01 -17.69
CA HIS A 139 -13.08 -9.09 -17.86
C HIS A 139 -13.47 -7.62 -17.67
N SER A 140 -14.67 -7.23 -18.09
CA SER A 140 -15.22 -5.87 -17.91
C SER A 140 -15.42 -5.51 -16.43
N GLU A 141 -15.84 -6.47 -15.61
CA GLU A 141 -15.97 -6.31 -14.16
C GLU A 141 -14.59 -6.16 -13.51
N VAL A 142 -13.59 -6.94 -13.93
CA VAL A 142 -12.21 -6.80 -13.43
C VAL A 142 -11.63 -5.42 -13.74
N ILE A 143 -11.82 -4.91 -14.96
CA ILE A 143 -11.38 -3.54 -15.32
C ILE A 143 -12.06 -2.50 -14.42
N SER A 144 -13.37 -2.64 -14.19
CA SER A 144 -14.14 -1.68 -13.40
C SER A 144 -13.77 -1.75 -11.91
N ALA A 145 -13.52 -2.95 -11.39
CA ALA A 145 -13.00 -3.17 -10.06
C ALA A 145 -11.64 -2.46 -9.85
N ILE A 146 -10.72 -2.58 -10.81
CA ILE A 146 -9.43 -1.88 -10.76
C ILE A 146 -9.66 -0.37 -10.71
N ARG A 147 -10.55 0.19 -11.56
CA ARG A 147 -10.83 1.63 -11.58
C ARG A 147 -11.42 2.14 -10.26
N ILE A 148 -12.31 1.37 -9.63
CA ILE A 148 -12.90 1.71 -8.33
C ILE A 148 -11.83 1.70 -7.24
N LEU A 149 -11.00 0.65 -7.19
CA LEU A 149 -9.96 0.54 -6.18
C LEU A 149 -8.81 1.53 -6.38
N ASP A 150 -8.40 1.80 -7.62
CA ASP A 150 -7.42 2.85 -7.95
C ASP A 150 -7.89 4.24 -7.46
N PHE A 151 -9.22 4.47 -7.37
CA PHE A 151 -9.78 5.69 -6.80
C PHE A 151 -9.84 5.64 -5.26
N GLN A 152 -10.40 4.57 -4.68
CA GLN A 152 -10.65 4.47 -3.24
C GLN A 152 -9.39 4.20 -2.41
N ARG A 153 -8.41 3.46 -2.94
CA ARG A 153 -7.24 2.97 -2.22
C ARG A 153 -5.96 3.72 -2.54
N LYS A 154 -5.96 4.63 -3.51
CA LYS A 154 -4.76 5.30 -4.03
C LYS A 154 -3.79 5.76 -2.94
N SER A 155 -4.30 6.45 -1.92
CA SER A 155 -3.48 6.95 -0.82
C SER A 155 -2.91 5.83 0.05
N ARG A 156 -3.68 4.76 0.28
CA ARG A 156 -3.27 3.63 1.11
C ARG A 156 -2.18 2.82 0.40
N ASP A 157 -2.38 2.51 -0.87
CA ASP A 157 -1.40 1.78 -1.67
C ASP A 157 -0.05 2.52 -1.74
N VAL A 158 -0.09 3.84 -1.88
CA VAL A 158 1.10 4.69 -1.86
C VAL A 158 1.80 4.66 -0.51
N SER A 159 1.04 4.76 0.59
CA SER A 159 1.59 4.63 1.93
C SER A 159 2.27 3.27 2.13
N GLU A 160 1.59 2.17 1.81
CA GLU A 160 2.14 0.80 1.94
C GLU A 160 3.43 0.62 1.13
N LEU A 161 3.49 1.12 -0.10
CA LEU A 161 4.71 1.06 -0.93
C LEU A 161 5.85 1.93 -0.38
N CYS A 162 5.54 3.14 0.10
CA CYS A 162 6.54 4.02 0.70
C CYS A 162 7.07 3.47 2.04
N GLU A 163 6.21 2.82 2.82
CA GLU A 163 6.55 2.13 4.06
C GLU A 163 7.47 0.94 3.80
N LEU A 164 7.19 0.13 2.77
CA LEU A 164 8.08 -0.93 2.31
C LEU A 164 9.46 -0.36 1.94
N ALA A 165 9.49 0.70 1.12
CA ALA A 165 10.74 1.29 0.65
C ALA A 165 11.57 1.98 1.75
N SER A 166 10.93 2.45 2.83
CA SER A 166 11.59 3.24 3.88
C SER A 166 11.94 2.43 5.13
N TYR A 167 11.09 1.46 5.45
CA TYR A 167 11.08 0.75 6.74
C TYR A 167 10.98 -0.77 6.58
N SER A 168 11.03 -1.28 5.35
CA SER A 168 10.86 -2.71 5.05
C SER A 168 9.54 -3.31 5.57
N MET A 169 8.51 -2.48 5.79
CA MET A 169 7.19 -2.96 6.21
C MET A 169 6.47 -3.58 5.00
N VAL A 170 6.31 -4.90 5.02
CA VAL A 170 5.74 -5.65 3.89
C VAL A 170 4.29 -5.24 3.64
N PRO A 171 3.92 -4.89 2.38
CA PRO A 171 2.59 -4.40 2.07
C PRO A 171 1.56 -5.52 1.97
N SER A 172 0.28 -5.14 1.88
CA SER A 172 -0.83 -6.09 1.70
C SER A 172 -0.67 -6.92 0.42
N THR A 173 -1.26 -8.12 0.41
CA THR A 173 -1.30 -8.98 -0.78
C THR A 173 -1.86 -8.27 -2.00
N TYR A 174 -2.84 -7.38 -1.80
CA TYR A 174 -3.39 -6.56 -2.88
C TYR A 174 -2.32 -5.71 -3.53
N VAL A 175 -1.55 -4.94 -2.75
CA VAL A 175 -0.47 -4.08 -3.26
C VAL A 175 0.63 -4.93 -3.91
N LYS A 176 1.02 -6.05 -3.29
CA LYS A 176 2.01 -6.98 -3.85
C LYS A 176 1.65 -7.42 -5.27
N LEU A 177 0.40 -7.82 -5.48
CA LEU A 177 -0.10 -8.30 -6.77
C LEU A 177 -0.37 -7.16 -7.76
N ARG A 178 -1.04 -6.08 -7.31
CA ARG A 178 -1.44 -4.93 -8.16
C ARG A 178 -0.26 -4.24 -8.82
N TYR A 179 0.87 -4.16 -8.12
CA TYR A 179 2.08 -3.47 -8.57
C TYR A 179 3.20 -4.43 -9.01
N GLY A 180 2.94 -5.74 -9.03
CA GLY A 180 3.89 -6.74 -9.55
C GLY A 180 5.17 -6.85 -8.73
N ILE A 181 5.09 -6.66 -7.41
CA ILE A 181 6.24 -6.73 -6.49
C ILE A 181 6.20 -7.97 -5.59
N GLU A 182 5.26 -8.88 -5.82
CA GLU A 182 5.05 -10.08 -5.01
C GLU A 182 6.31 -10.93 -4.89
N ASP A 183 6.96 -11.29 -5.99
CA ASP A 183 8.15 -12.17 -5.96
C ASP A 183 9.27 -11.60 -5.07
N LYS A 184 9.48 -10.28 -5.13
CA LYS A 184 10.48 -9.58 -4.32
C LYS A 184 10.09 -9.56 -2.84
N CYS A 185 8.83 -9.25 -2.54
CA CYS A 185 8.32 -9.28 -1.17
C CYS A 185 8.37 -10.69 -0.58
N SER A 186 7.98 -11.72 -1.32
CA SER A 186 8.01 -13.11 -0.83
C SER A 186 9.43 -13.63 -0.62
N THR A 187 10.39 -13.20 -1.44
CA THR A 187 11.81 -13.50 -1.19
C THR A 187 12.29 -12.85 0.11
N TYR A 188 11.86 -11.61 0.39
CA TYR A 188 12.18 -10.91 1.63
C TYR A 188 11.48 -11.52 2.85
N GLU A 189 10.19 -11.83 2.78
CA GLU A 189 9.43 -12.50 3.86
C GLU A 189 10.05 -13.86 4.22
N TRP A 190 10.50 -14.63 3.21
CA TRP A 190 11.23 -15.88 3.43
C TRP A 190 12.55 -15.62 4.15
N LEU A 191 13.29 -14.59 3.76
CA LEU A 191 14.55 -14.21 4.40
C LEU A 191 14.33 -13.81 5.86
N GLU A 192 13.35 -12.95 6.15
CA GLU A 192 13.02 -12.55 7.53
C GLU A 192 12.67 -13.78 8.38
N SER A 193 11.80 -14.67 7.86
CA SER A 193 11.43 -15.90 8.58
C SER A 193 12.66 -16.79 8.84
N TYR A 194 13.51 -16.96 7.82
CA TYR A 194 14.75 -17.73 7.92
C TYR A 194 15.71 -17.16 8.99
N LEU A 195 15.82 -15.84 9.09
CA LEU A 195 16.69 -15.16 10.07
C LEU A 195 16.12 -15.21 11.48
N MET A 196 14.79 -15.17 11.66
CA MET A 196 14.14 -15.24 12.96
C MET A 196 14.24 -16.63 13.60
N ASP A 197 14.27 -17.68 12.79
CA ASP A 197 14.29 -19.07 13.25
C ASP A 197 15.71 -19.62 13.54
N ARG A 198 16.77 -18.84 13.30
CA ARG A 198 18.16 -19.31 13.42
C ARG A 198 19.05 -18.34 14.20
N ASP A 199 19.95 -18.92 14.98
CA ASP A 199 21.05 -18.16 15.56
C ASP A 199 21.99 -17.64 14.44
N ASP A 200 22.57 -16.47 14.66
CA ASP A 200 23.48 -15.81 13.72
C ASP A 200 24.62 -16.73 13.26
N CYS A 201 25.16 -17.55 14.16
CA CYS A 201 26.25 -18.48 13.86
C CYS A 201 25.87 -19.63 12.93
N CYS A 202 24.56 -19.84 12.71
CA CYS A 202 24.02 -20.92 11.87
C CYS A 202 23.56 -20.44 10.49
N ILE A 203 23.62 -19.14 10.20
CA ILE A 203 23.26 -18.59 8.90
C ILE A 203 24.30 -19.02 7.87
N GLU A 204 23.86 -19.69 6.80
CA GLU A 204 24.78 -20.10 5.75
C GLU A 204 25.46 -18.87 5.11
N PRO A 205 26.78 -18.93 4.82
CA PRO A 205 27.51 -17.81 4.24
C PRO A 205 26.87 -17.24 2.98
N ASP A 206 26.35 -18.11 2.11
CA ASP A 206 25.68 -17.69 0.87
C ASP A 206 24.41 -16.88 1.15
N VAL A 207 23.61 -17.25 2.15
CA VAL A 207 22.43 -16.46 2.56
C VAL A 207 22.87 -15.11 3.10
N ARG A 208 23.85 -15.11 4.01
CA ARG A 208 24.40 -13.89 4.62
C ARG A 208 24.90 -12.89 3.58
N MET A 209 25.58 -13.35 2.53
CA MET A 209 26.07 -12.51 1.44
C MET A 209 24.94 -11.93 0.56
N ASN A 210 23.78 -12.58 0.51
CA ASN A 210 22.66 -12.17 -0.33
C ASN A 210 21.64 -11.26 0.39
N ILE A 211 21.67 -11.16 1.72
CA ILE A 211 20.76 -10.28 2.50
C ILE A 211 20.68 -8.87 1.92
N PRO A 212 21.80 -8.14 1.74
CA PRO A 212 21.74 -6.76 1.28
C PRO A 212 21.16 -6.61 -0.13
N ARG A 213 21.34 -7.63 -0.97
CA ARG A 213 20.80 -7.67 -2.33
C ARG A 213 19.29 -7.86 -2.31
N ILE A 214 18.79 -8.79 -1.49
CA ILE A 214 17.35 -9.06 -1.38
C ILE A 214 16.61 -7.80 -0.89
N GLU A 215 17.15 -7.13 0.14
CA GLU A 215 16.62 -5.88 0.68
C GLU A 215 16.62 -4.77 -0.38
N ALA A 216 17.75 -4.55 -1.04
CA ALA A 216 17.87 -3.52 -2.08
C ALA A 216 16.93 -3.76 -3.26
N GLU A 217 16.80 -5.01 -3.73
CA GLU A 217 15.89 -5.36 -4.84
C GLU A 217 14.42 -5.14 -4.48
N MET A 218 14.02 -5.48 -3.26
CA MET A 218 12.67 -5.25 -2.76
C MET A 218 12.38 -3.74 -2.63
N CYS A 219 13.28 -2.98 -2.00
CA CYS A 219 13.17 -1.52 -1.89
C CYS A 219 13.04 -0.88 -3.28
N ALA A 220 13.92 -1.23 -4.22
CA ALA A 220 13.90 -0.68 -5.58
C ALA A 220 12.60 -1.01 -6.33
N ALA A 221 12.02 -2.20 -6.10
CA ALA A 221 10.73 -2.57 -6.68
C ALA A 221 9.59 -1.71 -6.12
N ALA A 222 9.58 -1.45 -4.81
CA ALA A 222 8.60 -0.61 -4.15
C ALA A 222 8.69 0.86 -4.60
N GLU A 223 9.91 1.41 -4.66
CA GLU A 223 10.18 2.76 -5.18
C GLU A 223 9.73 2.92 -6.63
N LYS A 224 10.05 1.94 -7.48
CA LYS A 224 9.60 1.94 -8.87
C LYS A 224 8.07 1.85 -8.96
N ALA A 225 7.43 1.05 -8.12
CA ALA A 225 5.98 0.92 -8.12
C ALA A 225 5.31 2.25 -7.75
N VAL A 226 5.72 2.89 -6.66
CA VAL A 226 5.08 4.13 -6.17
C VAL A 226 5.28 5.30 -7.13
N GLU A 227 6.45 5.39 -7.78
CA GLU A 227 6.75 6.47 -8.73
C GLU A 227 5.99 6.36 -10.05
N ASN A 228 5.49 5.18 -10.39
CA ASN A 228 4.65 4.97 -11.56
C ASN A 228 3.15 5.23 -11.27
N ILE A 229 2.78 5.54 -10.03
CA ILE A 229 1.38 5.87 -9.70
C ILE A 229 1.11 7.35 -10.07
N PRO A 230 0.21 7.61 -11.04
CA PRO A 230 0.04 8.96 -11.58
C PRO A 230 -0.67 9.88 -10.59
N GLY A 231 -0.25 11.14 -10.47
CA GLY A 231 -1.00 12.18 -9.74
C GLY A 231 -1.15 11.89 -8.25
N VAL A 232 -0.07 11.46 -7.60
CA VAL A 232 -0.02 11.19 -6.17
C VAL A 232 0.94 12.18 -5.52
N ARG A 233 0.58 12.66 -4.33
CA ARG A 233 1.51 13.30 -3.41
C ARG A 233 2.20 12.23 -2.57
N LEU A 234 3.51 12.11 -2.69
CA LEU A 234 4.29 11.19 -1.86
C LEU A 234 4.27 11.65 -0.39
N PRO A 235 4.26 10.69 0.58
CA PRO A 235 4.31 11.01 2.00
C PRO A 235 5.59 11.76 2.39
N ASP A 236 5.49 12.68 3.34
CA ASP A 236 6.63 13.50 3.77
C ASP A 236 7.76 12.63 4.36
N PHE A 237 7.44 11.57 5.12
CA PHE A 237 8.43 10.64 5.69
C PHE A 237 9.30 9.96 4.61
N TYR A 238 8.71 9.66 3.46
CA TYR A 238 9.39 9.01 2.35
C TYR A 238 10.36 9.99 1.69
N LEU A 239 9.91 11.22 1.45
CA LEU A 239 10.74 12.28 0.87
C LEU A 239 11.91 12.65 1.80
N GLU A 240 11.67 12.75 3.10
CA GLU A 240 12.72 12.93 4.10
C GLU A 240 13.71 11.77 4.11
N GLY A 241 13.24 10.54 3.90
CA GLY A 241 14.08 9.35 3.74
C GLY A 241 15.04 9.49 2.56
N LEU A 242 14.52 9.84 1.38
CA LEU A 242 15.33 10.07 0.18
C LEU A 242 16.33 11.22 0.35
N ASP A 243 15.96 12.30 1.04
CA ASP A 243 16.90 13.39 1.35
C ASP A 243 18.01 12.94 2.31
N ARG A 244 17.72 12.07 3.29
CA ARG A 244 18.76 11.45 4.14
C ARG A 244 19.67 10.53 3.33
N GLU A 245 19.14 9.80 2.36
CA GLU A 245 19.93 8.98 1.44
C GLU A 245 20.87 9.83 0.59
N LEU A 246 20.39 10.98 0.07
CA LEU A 246 21.24 11.96 -0.60
C LEU A 246 22.40 12.43 0.28
N ASP A 247 22.13 12.74 1.55
CA ASP A 247 23.18 13.17 2.49
C ASP A 247 24.24 12.08 2.69
N LYS A 248 23.83 10.81 2.79
CA LYS A 248 24.76 9.67 2.88
C LYS A 248 25.62 9.55 1.62
N LEU A 249 25.02 9.64 0.42
CA LEU A 249 25.75 9.63 -0.85
C LEU A 249 26.75 10.78 -0.94
N GLY A 250 26.35 11.98 -0.52
CA GLY A 250 27.21 13.16 -0.48
C GLY A 250 28.42 12.97 0.45
N ARG A 251 28.21 12.34 1.61
CA ARG A 251 29.30 12.00 2.55
C ARG A 251 30.30 11.02 1.95
N ILE A 252 29.83 9.93 1.33
CA ILE A 252 30.72 8.94 0.67
C ILE A 252 31.46 9.58 -0.50
N ALA A 253 30.79 10.44 -1.29
CA ALA A 253 31.41 11.16 -2.39
C ALA A 253 32.57 12.06 -1.93
N VAL A 254 32.46 12.69 -0.76
CA VAL A 254 33.53 13.52 -0.17
C VAL A 254 34.61 12.68 0.50
N SER A 255 34.20 11.66 1.24
CA SER A 255 35.04 10.83 2.10
C SER A 255 34.64 9.36 1.93
N PRO A 256 35.30 8.62 1.02
CA PRO A 256 34.98 7.21 0.73
C PRO A 256 34.97 6.30 1.96
N ASP A 257 35.78 6.60 2.98
CA ASP A 257 35.81 5.87 4.26
C ASP A 257 34.45 5.83 4.97
N ALA A 258 33.54 6.76 4.68
CA ALA A 258 32.18 6.75 5.21
C ALA A 258 31.37 5.51 4.77
N SER A 259 31.77 4.83 3.68
CA SER A 259 31.20 3.55 3.28
C SER A 259 31.47 2.41 4.29
N ASN A 260 32.47 2.58 5.17
CA ASN A 260 32.80 1.65 6.23
C ASN A 260 32.05 1.92 7.54
N ASP A 261 31.31 3.03 7.63
CA ASP A 261 30.51 3.39 8.80
C ASP A 261 29.22 2.58 8.84
N LEU A 262 29.30 1.35 9.36
CA LEU A 262 28.17 0.43 9.50
C LEU A 262 27.04 0.94 10.40
N ILE A 263 27.25 2.03 11.16
CA ILE A 263 26.20 2.65 11.97
C ILE A 263 25.30 3.51 11.06
N ASN A 264 25.89 4.26 10.14
CA ASN A 264 25.16 5.22 9.30
C ASN A 264 24.89 4.73 7.87
N VAL A 265 25.69 3.78 7.38
CA VAL A 265 25.65 3.23 6.02
C VAL A 265 25.52 1.71 6.11
N GLN A 266 24.29 1.24 5.92
CA GLN A 266 24.00 -0.19 5.89
C GLN A 266 24.45 -0.82 4.55
N PRO A 267 24.79 -2.12 4.51
CA PRO A 267 25.25 -2.77 3.28
C PRO A 267 24.24 -2.73 2.12
N ASP A 268 22.94 -2.82 2.40
CA ASP A 268 21.86 -2.75 1.40
C ASP A 268 21.85 -1.41 0.67
N PHE A 269 22.14 -0.31 1.39
CA PHE A 269 22.27 1.02 0.81
C PHE A 269 23.38 1.08 -0.25
N LEU A 270 24.54 0.47 0.02
CA LEU A 270 25.64 0.42 -0.95
C LEU A 270 25.24 -0.39 -2.19
N VAL A 271 24.54 -1.50 -2.00
CA VAL A 271 24.01 -2.32 -3.10
C VAL A 271 22.97 -1.55 -3.91
N LYS A 272 22.00 -0.91 -3.25
CA LYS A 272 20.93 -0.09 -3.85
C LYS A 272 21.49 0.96 -4.81
N TYR A 273 22.61 1.59 -4.43
CA TYR A 273 23.24 2.65 -5.22
C TYR A 273 24.44 2.19 -6.06
N GLY A 274 24.75 0.90 -6.09
CA GLY A 274 25.83 0.33 -6.90
C GLY A 274 27.23 0.81 -6.49
N ILE A 275 27.45 0.98 -5.19
CA ILE A 275 28.74 1.38 -4.62
C ILE A 275 29.50 0.13 -4.19
N ASP A 276 30.61 -0.16 -4.84
CA ASP A 276 31.50 -1.27 -4.51
C ASP A 276 32.40 -0.89 -3.32
N LYS A 277 32.10 -1.47 -2.16
CA LYS A 277 32.87 -1.28 -0.93
C LYS A 277 34.33 -1.72 -1.04
N THR A 278 34.67 -2.58 -1.98
CA THR A 278 36.04 -3.08 -2.18
C THR A 278 36.84 -2.27 -3.20
N ALA A 279 36.16 -1.37 -3.93
CA ALA A 279 36.81 -0.51 -4.91
C ALA A 279 37.75 0.50 -4.25
N ALA A 280 38.70 1.02 -5.03
CA ALA A 280 39.59 2.09 -4.60
C ALA A 280 38.78 3.33 -4.15
N PRO A 281 39.27 4.13 -3.19
CA PRO A 281 38.55 5.29 -2.67
C PRO A 281 38.08 6.27 -3.77
N GLU A 282 38.89 6.49 -4.80
CA GLU A 282 38.53 7.37 -5.93
C GLU A 282 37.33 6.83 -6.73
N GLU A 283 37.27 5.52 -6.92
CA GLU A 283 36.18 4.86 -7.63
C GLU A 283 34.90 4.85 -6.78
N GLN A 284 34.99 4.60 -5.47
CA GLN A 284 33.86 4.74 -4.55
C GLN A 284 33.29 6.16 -4.57
N SER A 285 34.16 7.17 -4.52
CA SER A 285 33.74 8.58 -4.63
C SER A 285 32.99 8.82 -5.94
N ARG A 286 33.52 8.31 -7.07
CA ARG A 286 32.88 8.46 -8.38
C ARG A 286 31.51 7.77 -8.45
N GLN A 287 31.39 6.57 -7.90
CA GLN A 287 30.13 5.82 -7.82
C GLN A 287 29.10 6.58 -6.97
N ALA A 288 29.49 7.06 -5.79
CA ALA A 288 28.62 7.84 -4.91
C ALA A 288 28.18 9.17 -5.56
N GLN A 289 29.07 9.87 -6.27
CA GLN A 289 28.72 11.08 -7.03
C GLN A 289 27.69 10.80 -8.12
N LYS A 290 27.84 9.67 -8.83
CA LYS A 290 26.88 9.25 -9.86
C LYS A 290 25.52 8.96 -9.23
N ALA A 291 25.48 8.14 -8.19
CA ALA A 291 24.26 7.80 -7.46
C ALA A 291 23.57 9.05 -6.88
N TYR A 292 24.34 10.01 -6.33
CA TYR A 292 23.82 11.26 -5.82
C TYR A 292 23.08 12.03 -6.92
N LYS A 293 23.68 12.17 -8.10
CA LYS A 293 23.07 12.87 -9.24
C LYS A 293 21.80 12.18 -9.71
N GLU A 294 21.80 10.86 -9.76
CA GLU A 294 20.62 10.08 -10.15
C GLU A 294 19.47 10.25 -9.14
N LEU A 295 19.76 10.20 -7.84
CA LEU A 295 18.79 10.42 -6.78
C LEU A 295 18.29 11.88 -6.73
N ASP A 296 19.17 12.86 -6.94
CA ASP A 296 18.79 14.28 -7.01
C ASP A 296 17.85 14.53 -8.18
N ASN A 297 18.16 13.99 -9.36
CA ASN A 297 17.28 14.04 -10.53
C ASN A 297 15.94 13.36 -10.27
N ARG A 298 15.94 12.23 -9.55
CA ARG A 298 14.72 11.52 -9.14
C ARG A 298 13.87 12.39 -8.22
N LEU A 299 14.48 13.02 -7.21
CA LEU A 299 13.80 13.95 -6.30
C LEU A 299 13.24 15.19 -7.02
N VAL A 300 13.96 15.74 -8.00
CA VAL A 300 13.44 16.81 -8.88
C VAL A 300 12.19 16.35 -9.62
N ARG A 301 12.18 15.13 -10.18
CA ARG A 301 10.98 14.62 -10.88
C ARG A 301 9.77 14.46 -9.95
N VAL A 302 9.96 13.90 -8.76
CA VAL A 302 8.84 13.58 -7.86
C VAL A 302 8.36 14.77 -7.02
N THR A 303 9.21 15.77 -6.76
CA THR A 303 8.86 16.95 -5.94
C THR A 303 8.78 18.26 -6.71
N SER A 304 9.25 18.30 -7.96
CA SER A 304 9.46 19.54 -8.73
C SER A 304 10.41 20.55 -8.06
N ARG A 305 11.27 20.11 -7.13
CA ARG A 305 12.30 20.98 -6.51
C ARG A 305 13.42 21.33 -7.50
N ARG A 306 14.28 22.28 -7.13
CA ARG A 306 15.50 22.58 -7.90
C ARG A 306 16.56 21.50 -7.68
N PRO A 307 17.36 21.15 -8.71
CA PRO A 307 18.51 20.25 -8.55
C PRO A 307 19.58 20.90 -7.68
N TYR A 308 20.29 20.09 -6.89
CA TYR A 308 21.36 20.52 -5.98
C TYR A 308 22.72 19.96 -6.36
N ALA A 309 22.78 18.86 -7.14
CA ALA A 309 24.01 18.12 -7.34
C ALA A 309 25.15 18.94 -7.95
N ASP A 310 24.87 19.77 -8.95
CA ASP A 310 25.90 20.55 -9.63
C ASP A 310 26.52 21.61 -8.71
N GLU A 311 25.68 22.31 -7.94
CA GLU A 311 26.11 23.32 -6.97
C GLU A 311 26.90 22.68 -5.81
N PHE A 312 26.42 21.55 -5.30
CA PHE A 312 27.08 20.77 -4.26
C PHE A 312 28.49 20.34 -4.70
N PHE A 313 28.63 19.65 -5.83
CA PHE A 313 29.95 19.17 -6.28
C PHE A 313 30.86 20.30 -6.80
N ALA A 314 30.31 21.40 -7.29
CA ALA A 314 31.10 22.60 -7.58
C ALA A 314 31.71 23.18 -6.30
N SER A 315 30.93 23.31 -5.22
CA SER A 315 31.44 23.82 -3.94
C SER A 315 32.59 22.98 -3.38
N LEU A 316 32.53 21.65 -3.55
CA LEU A 316 33.58 20.72 -3.10
C LEU A 316 34.90 20.86 -3.88
N ARG A 317 34.83 21.17 -5.18
CA ARG A 317 36.04 21.43 -6.00
C ARG A 317 36.73 22.72 -5.57
N HIS A 318 35.97 23.79 -5.32
CA HIS A 318 36.52 25.08 -4.90
C HIS A 318 36.97 25.09 -3.42
N GLY A 319 36.36 24.27 -2.57
CA GLY A 319 36.78 24.09 -1.17
C GLY A 319 38.13 23.38 -1.01
N LYS A 320 38.52 22.55 -1.98
CA LYS A 320 39.88 21.95 -2.04
C LYS A 320 40.95 22.95 -2.48
N GLU A 321 40.58 24.05 -3.15
CA GLU A 321 41.49 25.11 -3.61
C GLU A 321 41.76 26.21 -2.58
N LYS A 322 41.10 26.18 -1.42
CA LYS A 322 41.36 27.11 -0.30
C LYS A 322 41.54 26.35 1.01
N VAL A 323 42.75 25.85 1.22
CA VAL A 323 43.21 25.50 2.57
C VAL A 323 44.17 26.59 3.04
N ALA A 324 43.59 27.66 3.58
CA ALA A 324 44.18 28.39 4.69
C ALA A 324 43.14 28.33 5.82
N GLU A 325 43.47 27.50 6.80
CA GLU A 325 42.85 27.25 8.09
C GLU A 325 42.15 28.47 8.70
N VAL A 326 40.81 28.50 8.74
CA VAL A 326 40.01 29.13 9.82
C VAL A 326 38.61 28.47 9.89
N ASP A 327 38.30 27.97 11.09
CA ASP A 327 37.00 27.66 11.71
C ASP A 327 35.78 27.30 10.83
N ARG A 328 35.32 26.05 10.97
CA ARG A 328 34.22 25.46 10.19
C ARG A 328 32.84 26.02 10.62
N PRO A 329 32.01 26.52 9.70
CA PRO A 329 30.57 26.53 9.90
C PRO A 329 29.97 25.21 9.38
N ARG A 330 29.15 24.54 10.19
CA ARG A 330 28.32 23.41 9.75
C ARG A 330 27.34 23.88 8.66
N PRO A 331 27.11 23.12 7.56
CA PRO A 331 26.04 23.44 6.63
C PRO A 331 24.69 23.27 7.33
N VAL A 332 23.96 24.36 7.50
CA VAL A 332 22.57 24.31 7.97
C VAL A 332 21.71 23.91 6.77
N HIS A 333 21.29 22.65 6.73
CA HIS A 333 20.19 22.21 5.88
C HIS A 333 18.96 23.05 6.21
N LYS A 334 18.43 23.78 5.23
CA LYS A 334 17.15 24.48 5.39
C LYS A 334 16.04 23.43 5.25
N PRO A 335 15.16 23.25 6.24
CA PRO A 335 14.01 22.37 6.08
C PRO A 335 13.14 22.88 4.93
N ILE A 336 12.86 21.99 3.99
CA ILE A 336 11.85 22.20 2.96
C ILE A 336 10.51 22.12 3.69
N LEU A 337 9.95 23.26 4.11
CA LEU A 337 8.51 23.51 4.26
C LEU A 337 8.26 24.89 4.89
N ARG A 338 7.84 25.84 4.04
CA ARG A 338 6.70 26.75 4.26
C ARG A 338 6.62 27.73 3.09
N ASN A 339 5.51 27.69 2.36
CA ASN A 339 5.09 28.86 1.59
C ASN A 339 4.95 30.04 2.57
N PRO A 340 5.46 31.24 2.27
CA PRO A 340 5.21 32.41 3.09
C PRO A 340 3.72 32.78 3.02
N PRO A 341 3.11 33.28 4.12
CA PRO A 341 1.74 33.76 4.08
C PRO A 341 1.62 34.91 3.09
N SER A 342 0.55 34.89 2.29
CA SER A 342 0.21 35.95 1.35
C SER A 342 0.15 37.29 2.09
N LYS A 343 0.97 38.26 1.65
CA LYS A 343 0.96 39.62 2.19
C LYS A 343 -0.42 40.23 1.99
N GLY A 344 -1.14 40.43 3.09
CA GLY A 344 -2.39 41.17 3.15
C GLY A 344 -2.23 42.58 2.58
N ARG A 345 -3.27 43.01 1.84
CA ARG A 345 -3.47 44.39 1.37
C ARG A 345 -3.37 45.36 2.54
N LYS A 346 -2.57 46.42 2.37
CA LYS A 346 -2.63 47.63 3.18
C LYS A 346 -4.03 48.26 3.06
N MET A 347 -4.76 48.34 4.16
CA MET A 347 -5.79 49.35 4.36
C MET A 347 -5.10 50.54 5.03
N GLY A 348 -5.05 51.67 4.34
CA GLY A 348 -4.61 52.94 4.93
C GLY A 348 -5.78 53.62 5.63
N LEU A 349 -5.48 54.15 6.82
CA LEU A 349 -6.17 55.14 7.66
C LEU A 349 -7.67 55.37 7.46
#